data_AF-A0A8T9KPY3-F1
#
_entry.id   AF-A0A8T9KPY3-F1
#
_cell.length_a   1.000
_cell.length_b   1.000
_cell.length_c   1.000
_cell.angle_alpha   90.00
_cell.angle_beta   90.00
_cell.angle_gamma   90.00
#
_symmetry.space_group_name_H-M   'P 1'
#
loop_
_entity.id
_entity.type
_entity.pdbx_description
1 polymer ?
#
loop_
_entity_poly.entity_id
_entity_poly.type
_entity_poly.pdbx_seq_one_letter_code
_entity_poly.pdbx_strand_id
1 'polypeptide(L)' 'ILIHRNPTPDKSFGVEWTPYTLRDQAYLELGNKLSTGNAPDKEELEFWESIFKQYLPNYTV' A
#
# COMPACT_ATOMS: atom_id res chain seq x y z
N ILE A 1 18.38 -9.33 17.40
CA ILE A 1 16.90 -9.31 17.35
C ILE A 1 16.47 -8.45 16.15
N LEU A 2 16.42 -9.04 14.94
CA LEU A 2 16.14 -8.32 13.67
C LEU A 2 14.86 -8.82 12.96
N ILE A 3 14.25 -9.90 13.45
CA ILE A 3 13.03 -10.52 12.90
C ILE A 3 11.75 -9.67 13.05
N HIS A 4 11.73 -8.67 13.93
CA HIS A 4 10.50 -7.92 14.24
C HIS A 4 10.21 -6.74 13.30
N ARG A 5 11.10 -6.42 12.35
CA ARG A 5 10.95 -5.27 11.42
C ARG A 5 10.79 -5.66 9.96
N ASN A 6 11.04 -6.91 9.60
CA ASN A 6 10.80 -7.44 8.26
C ASN A 6 9.76 -8.56 8.39
N PRO A 7 8.52 -8.38 7.89
CA PRO A 7 7.46 -9.39 7.96
C PRO A 7 7.78 -10.67 7.17
N THR A 8 8.63 -10.58 6.16
CA THR A 8 9.12 -11.72 5.36
C THR A 8 10.65 -11.74 5.42
N PRO A 9 11.23 -12.08 6.58
CA PRO A 9 12.67 -12.00 6.79
C PRO A 9 13.44 -13.09 6.02
N ASP A 10 12.73 -14.11 5.55
CA ASP A 10 13.23 -15.19 4.70
C ASP A 10 12.25 -15.47 3.54
N LYS A 11 12.65 -16.38 2.64
CA LYS A 11 11.88 -16.71 1.43
C LYS A 11 10.76 -17.74 1.66
N SER A 12 10.45 -18.12 2.91
CA SER A 12 9.47 -19.18 3.21
C SER A 12 8.07 -18.87 2.70
N PHE A 13 7.70 -17.59 2.64
CA PHE A 13 6.39 -17.13 2.16
C PHE A 13 6.31 -17.01 0.63
N GLY A 14 7.42 -17.16 -0.10
CA GLY A 14 7.47 -17.02 -1.56
C GLY A 14 7.23 -15.59 -2.07
N VAL A 15 7.07 -14.63 -1.17
CA VAL A 15 6.90 -13.20 -1.44
C VAL A 15 7.79 -12.39 -0.50
N GLU A 16 8.18 -11.20 -0.94
CA GLU A 16 8.86 -10.21 -0.11
C GLU A 16 7.89 -9.06 0.19
N TRP A 17 7.61 -8.81 1.47
CA TRP A 17 6.81 -7.68 1.91
C TRP A 17 7.71 -6.45 2.04
N THR A 18 7.80 -5.69 0.95
CA THR A 18 8.61 -4.47 0.89
C THR A 18 7.98 -3.33 1.69
N PRO A 19 8.79 -2.39 2.23
CA PRO A 19 8.28 -1.20 2.88
C PRO A 19 7.43 -0.35 1.92
N TYR A 20 6.34 0.22 2.44
CA TYR A 20 5.52 1.15 1.68
C TYR A 20 6.28 2.45 1.37
N THR A 21 6.22 2.90 0.12
CA THR A 21 6.73 4.21 -0.32
C THR A 21 5.62 4.97 -1.03
N LEU A 22 5.65 6.30 -1.00
CA LEU A 22 4.67 7.13 -1.74
C LEU A 22 4.74 6.90 -3.26
N ARG A 23 5.89 6.45 -3.76
CA ARG A 23 6.11 6.16 -5.19
C ARG A 23 5.47 4.84 -5.59
N ASP A 24 5.79 3.78 -4.86
CA ASP A 24 5.45 2.42 -5.27
C ASP A 24 4.11 1.97 -4.72
N GLN A 25 3.73 2.52 -3.55
CA GLN A 25 2.50 2.22 -2.84
C GLN A 25 2.24 0.71 -2.74
N ALA A 26 3.30 -0.06 -2.54
CA ALA A 26 3.26 -1.51 -2.56
C ALA A 26 2.54 -2.03 -1.33
N TYR A 27 1.69 -3.04 -1.52
CA TYR A 27 1.00 -3.73 -0.44
C TYR A 27 1.05 -5.24 -0.63
N LEU A 28 0.81 -5.96 0.47
CA LEU A 28 0.67 -7.42 0.46
C LEU A 28 -0.82 -7.78 0.47
N GLU A 29 -1.25 -8.53 -0.54
CA GLU A 29 -2.59 -9.10 -0.64
C GLU A 29 -2.65 -10.38 0.20
N LEU A 30 -3.49 -10.37 1.23
CA LEU A 30 -3.69 -11.49 2.15
C LEU A 30 -4.86 -12.36 1.69
N GLY A 31 -4.72 -12.98 0.52
CA GLY A 31 -5.68 -13.93 -0.03
C GLY A 31 -5.36 -15.39 0.28
N ASN A 32 -6.00 -16.32 -0.45
CA ASN A 32 -5.67 -17.76 -0.41
C ASN A 32 -4.20 -18.06 -0.81
N LYS A 33 -3.59 -17.12 -1.52
CA LYS A 33 -2.16 -17.08 -1.82
C LYS A 33 -1.68 -15.67 -1.55
N LEU A 34 -0.47 -15.55 -1.02
CA LEU A 34 0.18 -14.27 -0.86
C LEU A 34 0.60 -13.74 -2.24
N SER A 35 0.28 -12.48 -2.50
CA SER A 35 0.76 -11.75 -3.67
C SER A 35 0.98 -10.28 -3.31
N THR A 36 1.72 -9.56 -4.15
CA THR A 36 1.94 -8.12 -3.98
C THR A 36 1.12 -7.33 -4.98
N GLY A 37 0.60 -6.19 -4.56
CA GLY A 37 -0.04 -5.21 -5.43
C GLY A 37 0.55 -3.81 -5.24
N ASN A 38 0.07 -2.86 -6.04
CA ASN A 38 0.44 -1.44 -5.97
C ASN A 38 -0.83 -0.58 -6.00
N ALA A 39 -0.77 0.60 -5.39
CA ALA A 39 -1.87 1.57 -5.34
C ALA A 39 -3.18 0.92 -4.82
N PRO A 40 -3.25 0.57 -3.52
CA PRO A 40 -4.43 -0.05 -2.94
C PRO A 40 -5.64 0.87 -3.10
N ASP A 41 -6.79 0.30 -3.48
CA ASP A 41 -8.07 1.01 -3.64
C ASP A 41 -7.98 2.29 -4.48
N LYS A 42 -7.12 2.26 -5.51
CA LYS A 42 -6.78 3.44 -6.33
C LYS A 42 -8.01 4.22 -6.81
N GLU A 43 -9.00 3.53 -7.36
CA GLU A 43 -10.20 4.18 -7.89
C GLU A 43 -11.00 4.92 -6.80
N GLU A 44 -11.10 4.33 -5.61
CA GLU A 44 -11.81 4.95 -4.48
C GLU A 44 -11.02 6.14 -3.93
N LEU A 45 -9.70 6.01 -3.78
CA LEU A 45 -8.83 7.11 -3.36
C LEU A 45 -8.90 8.29 -4.34
N GLU A 46 -8.77 8.02 -5.65
CA GLU A 46 -8.87 9.05 -6.69
C GLU A 46 -10.24 9.74 -6.68
N PHE A 47 -11.32 8.97 -6.49
CA PHE A 47 -12.66 9.53 -6.34
C PHE A 47 -12.74 10.49 -5.14
N TRP A 48 -12.37 10.06 -3.94
CA TRP A 48 -12.45 10.90 -2.76
C TRP A 48 -11.53 12.11 -2.85
N GLU A 49 -10.30 11.94 -3.34
CA GLU A 49 -9.38 13.05 -3.59
C GLU A 49 -9.99 14.10 -4.50
N SER A 50 -10.73 13.69 -5.54
CA SER A 50 -11.39 14.63 -6.44
C SER A 50 -12.45 15.47 -5.72
N ILE A 51 -13.23 14.86 -4.82
CA ILE A 51 -14.23 15.55 -4.00
C ILE A 51 -13.56 16.54 -3.04
N PHE A 52 -12.49 16.14 -2.36
CA PHE A 52 -11.76 17.04 -1.47
C PHE A 52 -11.12 18.21 -2.23
N LYS A 53 -10.49 17.95 -3.38
CA LYS A 53 -9.91 18.98 -4.24
C LYS A 53 -10.97 19.97 -4.75
N GLN A 54 -12.18 19.48 -5.06
CA GLN A 54 -13.26 20.32 -5.57
C GLN A 54 -13.90 21.18 -4.47
N TYR A 55 -14.21 20.62 -3.30
CA TYR A 55 -15.05 21.27 -2.29
C TYR A 55 -14.28 21.80 -1.08
N LEU A 56 -13.05 21.33 -0.84
CA LEU A 56 -12.19 21.73 0.28
C LEU A 56 -10.76 22.10 -0.19
N PRO A 57 -10.59 22.93 -1.23
CA PRO A 57 -9.28 23.15 -1.88
C PRO A 57 -8.20 23.76 -0.96
N ASN A 58 -8.60 24.48 0.10
CA ASN A 58 -7.65 25.05 1.07
C ASN A 58 -7.09 24.03 2.08
N TYR A 59 -7.59 22.79 2.08
CA TYR A 59 -7.19 21.71 2.98
C TYR A 59 -6.56 20.52 2.26
N THR A 60 -6.44 20.59 0.94
CA THR A 60 -5.73 19.61 0.13
C THR A 60 -4.34 20.15 -0.23
N VAL A 61 -3.31 19.31 -0.07
CA VAL A 61 -1.89 19.62 -0.39
C VAL A 61 -1.64 19.57 -1.89
#